data_AF-A0A929HFC1-F1
#
_entry.id   AF-A0A929HFC1-F1
#
_cell.length_a   1.000
_cell.length_b   1.000
_cell.length_c   1.000
_cell.angle_alpha   90.00
_cell.angle_beta   90.00
_cell.angle_gamma   90.00
#
_symmetry.space_group_name_H-M   'P 1'
#
loop_
_entity.id
_entity.type
_entity.pdbx_description
1 polymer ?
#
loop_
_entity_poly.entity_id
_entity_poly.type
_entity_poly.pdbx_seq_one_letter_code
_entity_poly.pdbx_strand_id
1 'polypeptide(L)' 'MSMKLLEPGYIGNLKIKNRIVLAAMGAHGLHESGGDWGERYRAYYEARAAGSVGLGKK' A
#
# COMPACT_ATOMS: atom_id res chain seq x y z
N MET A 1 23.45 -14.85 -0.30
CA MET A 1 22.06 -15.12 0.14
C MET A 1 21.12 -14.23 -0.68
N SER A 2 20.21 -14.80 -1.48
CA SER A 2 19.14 -14.02 -2.12
C SER A 2 17.92 -13.99 -1.20
N MET A 3 17.36 -12.81 -0.94
CA MET A 3 16.20 -12.66 -0.06
C MET A 3 14.94 -12.47 -0.90
N LYS A 4 14.22 -13.57 -1.17
CA LYS A 4 13.03 -13.62 -2.04
C LYS A 4 11.98 -12.54 -1.77
N LEU A 5 11.90 -12.06 -0.53
CA LEU A 5 10.96 -11.01 -0.12
C LEU A 5 11.20 -9.68 -0.85
N LEU A 6 12.46 -9.33 -1.11
CA LEU A 6 12.85 -8.06 -1.76
C LEU A 6 13.01 -8.19 -3.27
N GLU A 7 12.86 -9.39 -3.81
CA GLU A 7 12.94 -9.61 -5.25
C GLU A 7 11.69 -9.08 -5.95
N PRO A 8 11.84 -8.47 -7.14
CA PRO A 8 10.71 -8.06 -7.95
C PRO A 8 9.91 -9.28 -8.44
N GLY A 9 8.62 -9.06 -8.67
CA GLY A 9 7.70 -10.09 -9.15
C GLY A 9 6.66 -9.51 -10.10
N TYR A 10 5.84 -10.39 -10.67
CA TYR A 10 4.77 -10.01 -11.59
C TYR A 10 3.43 -10.57 -11.10
N ILE A 11 2.39 -9.74 -11.17
CA ILE A 11 0.99 -10.15 -11.03
C ILE A 11 0.31 -9.74 -12.34
N GLY A 12 0.09 -10.70 -13.24
CA GLY A 12 -0.26 -10.39 -14.62
C GLY A 12 0.80 -9.49 -15.27
N ASN A 13 0.37 -8.35 -15.84
CA ASN A 13 1.27 -7.36 -16.44
C ASN A 13 1.85 -6.34 -15.44
N LEU A 14 1.45 -6.38 -14.17
CA LEU A 14 1.94 -5.46 -13.14
C LEU A 14 3.26 -5.97 -12.54
N LYS A 15 4.32 -5.18 -12.67
CA LYS A 15 5.60 -5.42 -11.99
C LYS A 15 5.59 -4.82 -10.60
N ILE A 16 5.77 -5.65 -9.57
CA ILE A 16 5.97 -5.21 -8.17
C ILE A 16 7.46 -5.23 -7.83
N LYS A 17 7.92 -4.21 -7.10
CA LYS A 17 9.35 -4.04 -6.77
C LYS A 17 9.86 -4.97 -5.68
N ASN A 18 8.95 -5.44 -4.82
CA ASN A 18 9.19 -6.42 -3.77
C ASN A 18 7.85 -7.10 -3.42
N ARG A 19 7.90 -8.14 -2.60
CA ARG A 19 6.74 -8.95 -2.20
C ARG A 19 6.11 -8.48 -0.88
N ILE A 20 6.36 -7.24 -0.47
CA ILE A 20 5.74 -6.63 0.71
C ILE A 20 4.42 -5.99 0.26
N VAL A 21 3.32 -6.41 0.89
CA VAL A 21 1.97 -5.97 0.58
C VAL A 21 1.35 -5.32 1.80
N LEU A 22 0.75 -4.14 1.64
CA LEU A 22 -0.10 -3.54 2.67
C LEU A 22 -1.46 -4.25 2.63
N ALA A 23 -1.77 -5.02 3.67
CA ALA A 23 -3.06 -5.70 3.78
C ALA A 23 -4.21 -4.69 3.77
N ALA A 24 -5.35 -5.10 3.21
CA ALA A 24 -6.58 -4.31 3.27
C ALA A 24 -7.05 -4.22 4.72
N MET A 25 -6.82 -3.06 5.34
CA MET A 25 -7.27 -2.75 6.69
C MET A 25 -8.42 -1.76 6.60
N GLY A 26 -9.54 -2.06 7.26
CA GLY A 26 -10.62 -1.12 7.43
C GLY A 26 -10.13 0.08 8.24
N ALA A 27 -9.89 1.22 7.60
CA ALA A 27 -9.51 2.46 8.28
C ALA A 27 -10.75 3.15 8.87
N HIS A 28 -11.55 2.39 9.62
CA HIS A 28 -12.75 2.87 10.29
C HIS A 28 -12.31 3.92 11.33
N GLY A 29 -12.44 5.20 10.98
CA GLY A 29 -11.92 6.33 11.75
C GLY A 29 -11.12 7.36 10.94
N LEU A 30 -10.77 7.07 9.68
CA LEU A 30 -10.17 8.03 8.73
C LEU A 30 -11.17 8.51 7.66
N HIS A 31 -12.43 8.10 7.80
CA HIS A 31 -13.52 8.58 6.97
C HIS A 31 -13.95 9.96 7.47
N GLU A 32 -14.07 10.91 6.57
CA GLU A 32 -14.74 12.17 6.88
C GLU A 32 -16.24 11.90 7.11
N SER A 33 -16.91 12.78 7.84
CA SER A 33 -18.33 12.64 8.22
C SER A 33 -19.27 12.43 7.02
N GLY A 34 -18.86 12.85 5.82
CA GLY A 34 -19.59 12.69 4.57
C GLY A 34 -19.45 11.32 3.88
N GLY A 35 -18.66 10.39 4.40
CA GLY A 35 -18.37 9.17 3.66
C GLY A 35 -17.21 9.35 2.66
N ASP A 36 -16.41 10.41 2.82
CA ASP A 36 -15.30 10.68 1.91
C ASP A 36 -13.96 10.21 2.49
N TRP A 37 -13.12 9.71 1.60
CA TRP A 37 -11.74 9.35 1.89
C TRP A 37 -10.87 10.61 1.81
N GLY A 38 -10.92 11.40 2.88
CA GLY A 38 -10.26 12.71 2.98
C GLY A 38 -8.73 12.66 3.03
N GLU A 39 -8.14 13.81 3.33
CA GLU A 39 -6.69 14.03 3.33
C GLU A 39 -5.94 13.11 4.30
N ARG A 40 -6.53 12.83 5.48
CA ARG A 40 -5.95 11.92 6.48
C ARG A 40 -5.83 10.49 5.98
N TYR A 41 -6.79 10.03 5.20
CA TYR A 41 -6.76 8.71 4.58
C TYR A 41 -5.67 8.62 3.51
N ARG A 42 -5.52 9.66 2.67
CA ARG A 42 -4.42 9.73 1.69
C ARG A 42 -3.05 9.73 2.36
N ALA A 43 -2.83 10.61 3.33
CA ALA A 43 -1.58 10.68 4.09
C ALA A 43 -1.21 9.34 4.75
N TYR A 44 -2.21 8.60 5.25
CA TYR A 44 -2.00 7.27 5.81
C TYR A 44 -1.39 6.29 4.80
N TYR A 45 -1.94 6.20 3.58
CA TYR A 45 -1.44 5.28 2.56
C TYR A 45 -0.13 5.77 1.91
N GLU A 46 0.02 7.08 1.71
CA GLU A 46 1.25 7.68 1.18
C GLU A 46 2.47 7.41 2.07
N ALA A 47 2.32 7.48 3.38
CA ALA A 47 3.39 7.14 4.32
C ALA A 47 3.87 5.68 4.16
N ARG A 48 2.97 4.74 3.83
CA ARG A 48 3.34 3.32 3.60
C ARG A 48 3.92 3.11 2.20
N ALA A 49 3.47 3.87 1.21
CA ALA A 49 4.09 3.90 -0.11
C ALA A 49 5.54 4.42 -0.04
N ALA A 50 5.80 5.45 0.76
CA ALA A 50 7.14 5.98 1.04
C ALA A 50 8.04 4.95 1.76
N GLY A 51 7.45 4.10 2.61
CA GLY A 51 8.11 2.95 3.26
C GLY A 51 8.52 1.81 2.32
N SER A 52 8.50 2.03 1.00
CA SER A 52 8.90 1.07 -0.02
C SER A 52 8.07 -0.21 -0.11
N VAL A 53 6.80 -0.19 0.28
CA VAL A 53 5.86 -1.29 0.04
C VAL A 53 5.70 -1.55 -1.48
N GLY A 54 5.70 -2.81 -1.88
CA GLY A 54 5.61 -3.24 -3.29
C GLY A 54 4.21 -3.20 -3.86
N LEU A 55 3.19 -3.37 -3.01
CA LEU A 55 1.78 -3.26 -3.36
C LEU A 55 0.98 -2.61 -2.21
N GLY A 56 0.36 -1.46 -2.49
CA GLY A 56 -0.44 -0.68 -1.54
C GLY A 56 -1.31 0.35 -2.30
N LYS A 57 -2.25 1.00 -1.61
CA LYS A 57 -3.15 1.98 -2.24
C LYS A 57 -2.34 3.18 -2.76
N LYS A 58 -2.56 3.56 -4.01
CA LYS A 58 -2.07 4.79 -4.65
C LYS A 58 -3.29 5.62 -5.06
#